data_AF-A0A913X9W0-F1
#
_entry.id   AF-A0A913X9W0-F1
#
_cell.length_a   1.000
_cell.length_b   1.000
_cell.length_c   1.000
_cell.angle_alpha   90.00
_cell.angle_beta   90.00
_cell.angle_gamma   90.00
#
_symmetry.space_group_name_H-M   'P 1'
#
loop_
_entity.id
_entity.type
_entity.pdbx_description
1 polymer ?
#
loop_
_entity_poly.entity_id
_entity_poly.type
_entity_poly.pdbx_seq_one_letter_code
_entity_poly.pdbx_strand_id
1 'polypeptide(L)'
;MGCGASTTATKEQNGSPVLTRIKDEPKDSPKDSNYAESGPCTNKERPNNSATTAPVGKWQEKDVISWAKKIGLSQRVKVEAFSQFNGDLLIELWKLKQECPTVYYSALERDLAMAGQMDILKFNRALSACMTN
;
A
#
# COMPACT_ATOMS: atom_id res chain seq x y z
N MET A 1 -50.67 -5.95 36.74
CA MET A 1 -51.12 -4.60 36.34
C MET A 1 -50.47 -4.28 35.00
N GLY A 2 -51.25 -4.35 33.92
CA GLY A 2 -50.79 -4.05 32.57
C GLY A 2 -51.91 -3.33 31.84
N CYS A 3 -51.78 -2.02 31.69
CA CYS A 3 -52.60 -1.13 30.86
C CYS A 3 -51.66 -0.60 29.77
N GLY A 4 -52.03 -0.38 28.51
CA GLY A 4 -53.32 -0.43 27.83
C GLY A 4 -53.09 -0.36 26.30
N ALA A 5 -54.20 -0.40 25.56
CA ALA A 5 -54.26 -0.51 24.11
C ALA A 5 -54.27 0.84 23.37
N SER A 6 -54.12 0.74 22.03
CA SER A 6 -54.86 1.47 20.97
C SER A 6 -54.06 2.33 19.97
N THR A 7 -53.92 1.75 18.76
CA THR A 7 -54.41 2.19 17.43
C THR A 7 -54.31 3.67 17.00
N THR A 8 -53.84 3.91 15.75
CA THR A 8 -54.56 4.68 14.70
C THR A 8 -53.89 4.55 13.32
N ALA A 9 -54.71 4.60 12.26
CA ALA A 9 -54.39 4.46 10.84
C ALA A 9 -54.72 5.74 10.06
N THR A 10 -54.07 6.03 8.93
CA THR A 10 -54.49 6.93 7.82
C THR A 10 -53.53 6.67 6.63
N LYS A 11 -53.87 6.09 5.46
CA LYS A 11 -54.76 6.38 4.30
C LYS A 11 -54.22 7.38 3.26
N GLU A 12 -53.98 6.85 2.04
CA GLU A 12 -54.08 7.42 0.67
C GLU A 12 -53.23 8.64 0.21
N GLN A 13 -52.58 8.53 -0.97
CA GLN A 13 -53.05 9.19 -2.21
C GLN A 13 -52.23 8.83 -3.48
N ASN A 14 -52.95 8.81 -4.60
CA ASN A 14 -52.61 8.43 -5.97
C ASN A 14 -51.73 9.45 -6.73
N GLY A 15 -51.07 9.00 -7.82
CA GLY A 15 -50.75 9.88 -8.97
C GLY A 15 -49.64 9.37 -9.89
N SER A 16 -49.98 8.68 -11.00
CA SER A 16 -49.09 8.60 -12.19
C SER A 16 -49.19 9.90 -13.00
N PRO A 17 -48.17 10.27 -13.79
CA PRO A 17 -48.38 10.20 -15.24
C PRO A 17 -47.13 9.91 -16.13
N VAL A 18 -47.42 9.16 -17.20
CA VAL A 18 -47.08 9.42 -18.62
C VAL A 18 -45.65 9.17 -19.14
N LEU A 19 -45.62 8.21 -20.06
CA LEU A 19 -44.60 7.90 -21.07
C LEU A 19 -44.50 8.99 -22.15
N THR A 20 -43.27 9.43 -22.47
CA THR A 20 -42.95 10.09 -23.75
C THR A 20 -41.86 9.33 -24.53
N ARG A 21 -42.36 8.60 -25.52
CA ARG A 21 -41.91 8.27 -26.88
C ARG A 21 -40.55 8.82 -27.40
N ILE A 22 -39.60 7.89 -27.54
CA ILE A 22 -38.73 7.50 -28.69
C ILE A 22 -38.52 8.49 -29.85
N LYS A 23 -37.23 8.68 -30.24
CA LYS A 23 -36.63 8.60 -31.61
C LYS A 23 -35.25 9.30 -31.60
N ASP A 24 -34.13 8.83 -32.16
CA ASP A 24 -33.84 7.91 -33.28
C ASP A 24 -32.45 7.24 -33.08
N GLU A 25 -32.25 6.12 -33.79
CA GLU A 25 -31.04 5.28 -33.99
C GLU A 25 -29.89 6.00 -34.77
N PRO A 26 -28.79 5.38 -35.29
CA PRO A 26 -28.25 4.01 -35.16
C PRO A 26 -26.73 3.89 -34.89
N LYS A 27 -26.34 2.62 -34.64
CA LYS A 27 -25.01 2.00 -34.66
C LYS A 27 -24.07 2.51 -35.74
N ASP A 28 -22.78 2.66 -35.41
CA ASP A 28 -21.72 1.88 -36.07
C ASP A 28 -20.39 1.93 -35.29
N SER A 29 -19.62 0.87 -35.41
CA SER A 29 -18.23 0.67 -34.97
C SER A 29 -17.59 -0.15 -36.10
N PRO A 30 -16.27 -0.12 -36.41
CA PRO A 30 -15.14 0.65 -35.88
C PRO A 30 -14.17 1.17 -36.99
N LYS A 31 -12.98 1.66 -36.58
CA LYS A 31 -11.69 1.77 -37.32
C LYS A 31 -11.54 2.86 -38.40
N ASP A 32 -10.65 3.84 -38.18
CA ASP A 32 -9.25 3.79 -38.65
C ASP A 32 -8.53 5.15 -38.50
N SER A 33 -7.26 5.04 -38.09
CA SER A 33 -6.11 5.84 -38.53
C SER A 33 -5.97 7.36 -38.25
N ASN A 34 -4.83 7.65 -37.61
CA ASN A 34 -3.94 8.80 -37.81
C ASN A 34 -4.42 10.22 -37.45
N TYR A 35 -3.89 10.70 -36.32
CA TYR A 35 -3.25 12.01 -36.30
C TYR A 35 -1.81 11.87 -35.79
N ALA A 36 -0.91 12.43 -36.59
CA ALA A 36 0.52 12.55 -36.36
C ALA A 36 0.82 13.43 -35.15
N GLU A 37 1.91 13.13 -34.44
CA GLU A 37 3.12 13.97 -34.42
C GLU A 37 4.05 13.41 -33.34
N SER A 38 5.06 12.68 -33.78
CA SER A 38 6.15 12.15 -32.97
C SER A 38 7.04 13.29 -32.48
N GLY A 39 6.63 13.92 -31.37
CA GLY A 39 7.56 14.63 -30.50
C GLY A 39 8.40 13.61 -29.72
N PRO A 40 9.72 13.82 -29.56
CA PRO A 40 10.53 12.93 -28.74
C PRO A 40 10.02 13.03 -27.31
N CYS A 41 9.41 11.95 -26.81
CA CYS A 41 9.25 11.75 -25.39
C CYS A 41 10.63 11.92 -24.79
N THR A 42 10.85 13.06 -24.14
CA THR A 42 12.03 13.26 -23.32
C THR A 42 11.96 12.17 -22.27
N ASN A 43 12.79 11.15 -22.47
CA ASN A 43 13.11 10.19 -21.45
C ASN A 43 13.71 11.03 -20.32
N LYS A 44 12.87 11.55 -19.43
CA LYS A 44 13.30 11.90 -18.08
C LYS A 44 13.77 10.59 -17.52
N GLU A 45 15.08 10.44 -17.58
CA GLU A 45 15.86 9.36 -17.05
C GLU A 45 15.17 8.86 -15.80
N ARG A 46 14.60 7.65 -15.92
CA ARG A 46 14.40 6.80 -14.75
C ARG A 46 15.75 6.86 -14.03
N PRO A 47 15.84 7.32 -12.78
CA PRO A 47 17.11 7.26 -12.09
C PRO A 47 17.44 5.78 -11.99
N ASN A 48 18.36 5.33 -12.83
CA ASN A 48 18.99 4.05 -12.68
C ASN A 48 19.89 4.19 -11.45
N ASN A 49 19.29 4.11 -10.27
CA ASN A 49 20.02 3.87 -9.05
C ASN A 49 20.40 2.38 -9.00
N SER A 50 21.22 1.94 -9.97
CA SER A 50 22.19 0.87 -9.73
C SER A 50 23.37 1.48 -8.98
N ALA A 51 23.11 2.16 -7.88
CA ALA A 51 24.12 2.34 -6.86
C ALA A 51 24.33 0.93 -6.34
N THR A 52 25.49 0.35 -6.61
CA THR A 52 25.96 -0.90 -5.98
C THR A 52 25.68 -0.78 -4.50
N THR A 53 24.55 -1.31 -4.05
CA THR A 53 24.14 -1.23 -2.66
C THR A 53 25.15 -2.07 -1.94
N ALA A 54 25.96 -1.44 -1.09
CA ALA A 54 26.86 -2.16 -0.23
C ALA A 54 26.09 -3.32 0.41
N PRO A 55 26.68 -4.53 0.49
CA PRO A 55 26.02 -5.68 1.12
C PRO A 55 25.41 -5.27 2.46
N VAL A 56 24.22 -5.79 2.78
CA VAL A 56 23.46 -5.39 3.97
C VAL A 56 24.33 -5.45 5.22
N GLY A 57 25.19 -6.46 5.37
CA GLY A 57 26.09 -6.60 6.52
C GLY A 57 27.12 -5.47 6.69
N LYS A 58 27.33 -4.60 5.69
CA LYS A 58 28.19 -3.42 5.83
C LYS A 58 27.42 -2.18 6.29
N TRP A 59 26.10 -2.25 6.39
CA TRP A 59 25.27 -1.10 6.74
C TRP A 59 25.48 -0.73 8.20
N GLN A 60 25.75 0.54 8.42
CA GLN A 60 25.73 1.14 9.74
C GLN A 60 24.31 1.61 10.06
N GLU A 61 24.07 1.99 11.31
CA GLU A 61 22.79 2.52 11.80
C GLU A 61 22.20 3.61 10.88
N LYS A 62 23.04 4.57 10.47
CA LYS A 62 22.64 5.66 9.56
C LYS A 62 22.15 5.16 8.19
N ASP A 63 22.71 4.06 7.71
CA ASP A 63 22.34 3.47 6.42
C ASP A 63 20.99 2.77 6.54
N VAL A 64 20.78 2.06 7.65
CA VAL A 64 19.49 1.44 8.00
C VAL A 64 18.39 2.49 8.14
N ILE A 65 18.65 3.59 8.85
CA ILE A 65 17.70 4.70 8.99
C ILE A 65 17.38 5.32 7.62
N SER A 66 18.40 5.53 6.78
CA SER A 66 18.22 6.07 5.42
C SER A 66 17.42 5.12 4.55
N TRP A 67 17.65 3.82 4.66
CA TRP A 67 16.87 2.79 3.97
C TRP A 67 15.41 2.76 4.44
N ALA A 68 15.17 2.76 5.75
CA ALA A 68 13.83 2.80 6.34
C ALA A 68 13.01 4.02 5.87
N LYS A 69 13.68 5.17 5.72
CA LYS A 69 13.10 6.38 5.12
C LYS A 69 12.76 6.19 3.64
N LYS A 70 13.66 5.61 2.84
CA LYS A 70 13.45 5.37 1.41
C LYS A 70 12.27 4.44 1.12
N ILE A 71 12.03 3.44 1.96
CA ILE A 71 10.90 2.50 1.79
C ILE A 71 9.58 3.04 2.35
N GLY A 72 9.59 4.27 2.89
CA GLY A 72 8.39 4.95 3.38
C GLY A 72 7.90 4.48 4.74
N LEU A 73 8.73 3.77 5.52
CA LEU A 73 8.37 3.33 6.88
C LEU A 73 8.56 4.45 7.92
N SER A 74 9.45 5.41 7.68
CA SER A 74 9.76 6.48 8.63
C SER A 74 8.62 7.45 8.95
N GLN A 75 7.53 7.42 8.18
CA GLN A 75 6.35 8.25 8.46
C GLN A 75 5.44 7.63 9.53
N ARG A 76 5.56 6.33 9.78
CA ARG A 76 4.68 5.55 10.67
C ARG A 76 5.45 4.89 11.80
N VAL A 77 6.69 4.49 11.52
CA VAL A 77 7.61 3.90 12.49
C VAL A 77 8.52 4.99 13.04
N LYS A 78 8.70 5.00 14.37
CA LYS A 78 9.65 5.89 15.03
C LYS A 78 11.04 5.60 14.49
N VAL A 79 11.70 6.62 13.93
CA VAL A 79 13.08 6.50 13.42
C VAL A 79 14.04 6.02 14.52
N GLU A 80 13.76 6.41 15.77
CA GLU A 80 14.46 5.95 16.98
C GLU A 80 14.46 4.43 17.13
N ALA A 81 13.43 3.73 16.65
CA ALA A 81 13.38 2.28 16.72
C ALA A 81 14.46 1.62 15.85
N PHE A 82 14.91 2.30 14.79
CA PHE A 82 16.00 1.85 13.94
C PHE A 82 17.38 2.28 14.42
N SER A 83 17.49 3.09 15.48
CA SER A 83 18.80 3.56 15.97
C SER A 83 19.64 2.44 16.59
N GLN A 84 19.04 1.30 16.89
CA GLN A 84 19.75 0.13 17.39
C GLN A 84 20.07 -0.88 16.29
N PHE A 85 19.56 -0.69 15.07
CA PHE A 85 19.70 -1.65 13.99
C PHE A 85 20.88 -1.28 13.09
N ASN A 86 21.81 -2.21 12.95
CA ASN A 86 22.83 -2.21 11.90
C ASN A 86 22.50 -3.30 10.86
N GLY A 87 23.37 -3.43 9.86
CA GLY A 87 23.27 -4.44 8.82
C GLY A 87 23.21 -5.88 9.34
N ASP A 88 24.03 -6.19 10.34
CA ASP A 88 24.11 -7.54 10.91
C ASP A 88 22.82 -7.92 11.64
N LEU A 89 22.26 -7.02 12.44
CA LEU A 89 20.96 -7.23 13.10
C LEU A 89 19.82 -7.39 12.11
N LEU A 90 19.85 -6.71 10.96
CA LEU A 90 18.86 -6.95 9.90
C LEU A 90 18.99 -8.36 9.29
N ILE A 91 20.22 -8.87 9.15
CA ILE A 91 20.47 -10.25 8.68
C ILE A 91 19.98 -11.26 9.73
N GLU A 92 20.27 -11.04 11.00
CA GLU A 92 19.78 -11.90 12.09
C GLU A 92 18.27 -11.89 12.17
N LEU A 93 17.65 -10.71 12.07
CA LEU A 93 16.20 -10.56 12.02
C LEU A 93 15.60 -11.32 10.82
N TRP A 94 16.27 -11.32 9.67
CA TRP A 94 15.85 -12.10 8.50
C TRP A 94 15.97 -13.62 8.71
N LYS A 95 17.02 -14.10 9.40
CA LYS A 95 17.16 -15.51 9.78
C LYS A 95 16.06 -15.91 10.77
N LEU A 96 15.81 -15.07 11.78
CA LEU A 96 14.78 -15.28 12.79
C LEU A 96 13.39 -15.44 12.17
N LYS A 97 13.10 -14.72 11.08
CA LYS A 97 11.84 -14.89 10.34
C LYS A 97 11.64 -16.33 9.84
N GLN A 98 12.69 -17.00 9.42
CA GLN A 98 12.63 -18.37 8.89
C GLN A 98 12.59 -19.42 10.00
N GLU A 99 13.35 -19.18 11.07
CA GLU A 99 13.47 -20.11 12.20
C GLU A 99 12.26 -20.02 13.15
N CYS A 100 11.87 -18.79 13.52
CA CYS A 100 10.86 -18.49 14.52
C CYS A 100 9.97 -17.30 14.10
N PRO A 101 9.01 -17.50 13.16
CA PRO A 101 8.16 -16.43 12.64
C PRO A 101 7.40 -15.66 13.73
N THR A 102 6.92 -16.35 14.76
CA THR A 102 6.16 -15.72 15.86
C THR A 102 7.02 -14.69 16.61
N VAL A 103 8.27 -15.05 16.96
CA VAL A 103 9.19 -14.15 17.64
C VAL A 103 9.57 -12.97 16.74
N TYR A 104 9.77 -13.23 15.46
CA TYR A 104 10.03 -12.19 14.47
C TYR A 104 8.91 -11.14 14.43
N TYR A 105 7.65 -11.53 14.31
CA TYR A 105 6.54 -10.57 14.27
C TYR A 105 6.36 -9.83 15.61
N SER A 106 6.52 -10.53 16.75
CA SER A 106 6.52 -9.87 18.06
C SER A 106 7.64 -8.83 18.21
N ALA A 107 8.83 -9.09 17.65
CA ALA A 107 9.92 -8.12 17.64
C ALA A 107 9.60 -6.91 16.74
N LEU A 108 8.99 -7.11 15.57
CA LEU A 108 8.55 -5.99 14.72
C LEU A 108 7.52 -5.08 15.43
N GLU A 109 6.58 -5.67 16.16
CA GLU A 109 5.55 -4.94 16.88
C GLU A 109 6.12 -4.18 18.08
N ARG A 110 6.96 -4.84 18.88
CA ARG A 110 7.47 -4.29 20.15
C ARG A 110 8.66 -3.36 19.95
N ASP A 111 9.64 -3.78 19.15
CA ASP A 111 10.92 -3.09 19.03
C ASP A 111 10.87 -2.05 17.91
N LEU A 112 10.19 -2.37 16.80
CA LEU A 112 10.02 -1.46 15.65
C LEU A 112 8.66 -0.74 15.64
N ALA A 113 7.82 -0.92 16.66
CA ALA A 113 6.50 -0.28 16.76
C ALA A 113 5.61 -0.47 15.51
N MET A 114 5.82 -1.55 14.73
CA MET A 114 5.06 -1.82 13.51
C MET A 114 3.74 -2.52 13.85
N ALA A 115 2.74 -1.75 14.30
CA ALA A 115 1.41 -2.30 14.58
C ALA A 115 0.58 -2.55 13.31
N GLY A 116 0.92 -1.89 12.19
CA GLY A 116 0.19 -1.99 10.94
C GLY A 116 0.64 -3.17 10.10
N GLN A 117 -0.27 -4.08 9.75
CA GLN A 117 0.01 -5.21 8.86
C GLN A 117 0.60 -4.75 7.51
N MET A 118 0.17 -3.62 6.97
CA MET A 118 0.72 -3.05 5.73
C MET A 118 2.19 -2.62 5.87
N ASP A 119 2.58 -2.12 7.03
CA ASP A 119 3.95 -1.69 7.31
C ASP A 119 4.86 -2.90 7.46
N ILE A 120 4.39 -3.94 8.16
CA ILE A 120 5.06 -5.25 8.25
C ILE A 120 5.29 -5.85 6.85
N LEU A 121 4.29 -5.83 5.97
CA LEU A 121 4.41 -6.36 4.61
C LEU A 121 5.40 -5.57 3.75
N LYS A 122 5.36 -4.22 3.83
CA LYS A 122 6.33 -3.35 3.13
C LYS A 122 7.76 -3.59 3.62
N PHE A 123 7.94 -3.67 4.94
CA PHE A 123 9.23 -3.97 5.55
C PHE A 123 9.76 -5.32 5.06
N ASN A 124 8.93 -6.36 5.11
CA ASN A 124 9.31 -7.69 4.65
C ASN A 124 9.75 -7.73 3.19
N ARG A 125 9.02 -7.04 2.31
CA ARG A 125 9.36 -6.96 0.88
C ARG A 125 10.66 -6.21 0.64
N ALA A 126 10.88 -5.12 1.37
CA ALA A 126 12.13 -4.37 1.28
C ALA A 126 13.30 -5.19 1.81
N LEU A 127 13.15 -5.82 2.97
CA LEU A 127 14.17 -6.64 3.59
C LEU A 127 14.53 -7.85 2.71
N SER A 128 13.53 -8.52 2.12
CA SER A 128 13.78 -9.63 1.20
C SER A 128 14.61 -9.21 -0.01
N ALA A 129 14.32 -8.04 -0.59
CA ALA A 129 15.06 -7.51 -1.73
C ALA A 129 16.52 -7.19 -1.39
N CYS A 130 16.80 -6.83 -0.14
CA CYS A 130 18.15 -6.62 0.36
C CYS A 130 18.95 -7.92 0.55
N MET A 131 18.27 -9.05 0.73
CA MET A 131 18.89 -10.37 0.98
C MET A 131 19.05 -11.23 -0.27
N THR A 132 18.45 -10.85 -1.40
CA THR A 132 18.51 -11.60 -2.67
C THR A 132 19.50 -11.03 -3.70
N ASN A 133 20.24 -9.97 -3.35
CA ASN A 133 21.26 -9.34 -4.20
C ASN A 133 22.67 -9.73 -3.78
#